data_AF-A0A819RP95-F1
#
_entry.id   AF-A0A819RP95-F1
#
_cell.length_a   1.000
_cell.length_b   1.000
_cell.length_c   1.000
_cell.angle_alpha   90.00
_cell.angle_beta   90.00
_cell.angle_gamma   90.00
#
_symmetry.space_group_name_H-M   'P 1'
#
loop_
_entity.id
_entity.type
_entity.pdbx_description
1 polymer ?
#
loop_
_entity_poly.entity_id
_entity_poly.type
_entity_poly.pdbx_seq_one_letter_code
_entity_poly.pdbx_strand_id
1 'polypeptide(L)'
;MIEYPEEAGYSIGGDLDVKYYMIQIHSNNPNQISSIQYNSCWIIKIFNSILDITDSSGVRFYISNQLRQYDIGYLTFGTDIRSTSLAIPPNVQNFIVDSYCPRNATTNIPQSGITVISAFPHAHLQGRSISTKIIRNKKVVQYLFNGDPFNFDYQLTYRLTEPIQLYF
;
A
#
# COMPACT_ATOMS: atom_id res chain seq x y z
N MET A 1 9.21 10.10 -0.25
CA MET A 1 8.62 10.80 -1.41
C MET A 1 8.43 9.76 -2.49
N ILE A 2 7.23 9.63 -3.07
CA ILE A 2 7.00 8.81 -4.25
C ILE A 2 7.19 9.72 -5.46
N GLU A 3 8.12 9.36 -6.32
CA GLU A 3 8.42 10.10 -7.54
C GLU A 3 8.07 9.22 -8.74
N TYR A 4 7.22 9.74 -9.61
CA TYR A 4 6.85 9.09 -10.86
C TYR A 4 7.90 9.40 -11.94
N PRO A 5 8.15 8.47 -12.89
CA PRO A 5 9.02 8.73 -14.03
C PRO A 5 8.45 9.86 -14.89
N GLU A 6 9.30 10.54 -15.65
CA GLU A 6 8.94 11.76 -16.38
C GLU A 6 7.84 11.53 -17.42
N GLU A 7 7.82 10.34 -18.02
CA GLU A 7 6.87 9.93 -19.05
C GLU A 7 5.51 9.50 -18.50
N ALA A 8 5.33 9.36 -17.19
CA ALA A 8 4.11 8.80 -16.63
C ALA A 8 3.56 9.57 -15.40
N GLY A 9 2.24 9.55 -15.23
CA GLY A 9 1.57 10.26 -14.13
C GLY A 9 0.25 9.61 -13.74
N TYR A 10 -0.24 9.93 -12.55
CA TYR A 10 -1.59 9.53 -12.14
C TYR A 10 -2.57 10.62 -12.58
N SER A 11 -3.47 10.29 -13.51
CA SER A 11 -4.47 11.23 -14.00
C SER A 11 -5.53 11.54 -12.92
N ILE A 12 -6.00 12.79 -12.91
CA ILE A 12 -7.08 13.26 -12.03
C ILE A 12 -7.85 14.40 -12.71
N GLY A 13 -9.16 14.43 -12.49
CA GLY A 13 -10.05 15.50 -12.97
C GLY A 13 -10.57 15.23 -14.38
N GLY A 14 -11.22 16.23 -14.99
CA GLY A 14 -11.91 16.02 -16.28
C GLY A 14 -13.09 15.05 -16.18
N ASP A 15 -13.99 15.02 -17.16
CA ASP A 15 -15.34 14.44 -16.99
C ASP A 15 -15.38 12.92 -16.76
N LEU A 16 -14.29 12.22 -17.04
CA LEU A 16 -14.21 10.76 -17.03
C LEU A 16 -13.32 10.17 -15.94
N ASP A 17 -12.64 11.00 -15.13
CA ASP A 17 -11.66 10.53 -14.14
C ASP A 17 -12.06 10.83 -12.69
N VAL A 18 -11.25 10.36 -11.74
CA VAL A 18 -11.42 10.61 -10.31
C VAL A 18 -11.49 12.11 -10.03
N LYS A 19 -12.38 12.50 -9.11
CA LYS A 19 -12.65 13.92 -8.78
C LYS A 19 -12.21 14.33 -7.39
N TYR A 20 -11.97 13.34 -6.53
CA TYR A 20 -11.72 13.53 -5.11
C TYR A 20 -10.54 12.68 -4.68
N TYR A 21 -9.80 13.19 -3.70
CA TYR A 21 -8.86 12.39 -2.92
C TYR A 21 -9.46 12.11 -1.55
N MET A 22 -9.24 10.90 -1.07
CA MET A 22 -9.49 10.51 0.30
C MET A 22 -8.15 10.23 0.95
N ILE A 23 -7.87 10.91 2.06
CA ILE A 23 -6.65 10.69 2.84
C ILE A 23 -7.05 9.83 4.03
N GLN A 24 -6.38 8.68 4.17
CA GLN A 24 -6.46 7.84 5.35
C GLN A 24 -5.17 8.01 6.15
N ILE A 25 -5.30 8.39 7.42
CA ILE A 25 -4.16 8.51 8.36
C ILE A 25 -4.31 7.41 9.41
N HIS A 26 -3.30 6.56 9.53
CA HIS A 26 -3.25 5.52 10.55
C HIS A 26 -2.41 6.01 11.75
N SER A 27 -3.09 6.37 12.84
CA SER A 27 -2.46 6.83 14.07
C SER A 27 -2.35 5.70 15.09
N ASN A 28 -1.13 5.34 15.49
CA ASN A 28 -0.91 4.45 16.62
C ASN A 28 -0.72 5.30 17.89
N ASN A 29 -1.69 5.26 18.82
CA ASN A 29 -1.68 6.03 20.06
C ASN A 29 -1.62 5.11 21.30
N PRO A 30 -0.50 4.42 21.55
CA PRO A 30 -0.39 3.43 22.63
C PRO A 30 -0.52 4.06 24.02
N ASN A 31 -0.15 5.33 24.17
CA ASN A 31 -0.23 6.07 25.43
C ASN A 31 -1.60 6.72 25.65
N GLN A 32 -2.55 6.51 24.73
CA GLN A 32 -3.92 7.04 24.78
C GLN A 32 -3.98 8.54 25.10
N ILE A 33 -3.02 9.31 24.58
CA ILE A 33 -2.99 10.75 24.80
C ILE A 33 -4.16 11.33 24.03
N SER A 34 -5.07 11.99 24.73
CA SER A 34 -6.31 12.51 24.18
C SER A 34 -6.48 13.97 24.55
N SER A 35 -6.88 14.80 23.59
CA SER A 35 -7.55 16.07 23.86
C SER A 35 -8.98 15.78 24.32
N ILE A 36 -9.20 15.38 25.58
CA ILE A 36 -10.56 15.23 26.11
C ILE A 36 -11.02 16.56 26.70
N GLN A 37 -11.77 17.27 25.88
CA GLN A 37 -12.78 18.24 26.27
C GLN A 37 -14.10 17.49 26.49
N TYR A 38 -14.31 16.89 27.68
CA TYR A 38 -15.64 16.43 28.11
C TYR A 38 -15.93 16.78 29.58
N ASN A 39 -17.14 17.29 29.79
CA ASN A 39 -17.62 18.04 30.95
C ASN A 39 -18.14 17.15 32.08
N SER A 40 -17.31 16.67 33.01
CA SER A 40 -17.85 16.04 34.24
C SER A 40 -17.00 16.01 35.52
N CYS A 41 -15.74 16.49 35.55
CA CYS A 41 -15.05 16.61 36.84
C CYS A 41 -14.00 17.73 36.84
N TRP A 42 -14.21 18.76 37.66
CA TRP A 42 -13.29 19.91 37.78
C TRP A 42 -11.95 19.56 38.43
N ILE A 43 -11.89 18.47 39.21
CA ILE A 43 -10.66 17.99 39.88
C ILE A 43 -9.67 17.36 38.88
N ILE A 44 -10.15 16.76 37.78
CA ILE A 44 -9.29 16.14 36.75
C ILE A 44 -8.64 17.21 35.83
N LYS A 45 -9.14 18.45 35.82
CA LYS A 45 -8.58 19.54 35.01
C LYS A 45 -7.18 20.00 35.42
N ILE A 46 -6.81 19.89 36.70
CA ILE A 46 -5.54 20.48 37.19
C ILE A 46 -4.32 19.64 36.81
N PHE A 47 -4.48 18.33 36.56
CA PHE A 47 -3.36 17.43 36.24
C PHE A 47 -3.25 17.04 34.75
N ASN A 48 -4.32 17.17 33.95
CA ASN A 48 -4.32 16.77 32.53
C ASN A 48 -4.35 17.95 31.53
N SER A 49 -4.32 19.22 31.97
CA SER A 49 -4.44 20.39 31.07
C SER A 49 -3.17 20.76 30.28
N ILE A 50 -2.17 19.87 30.17
CA ILE A 50 -0.86 20.23 29.58
C ILE A 50 -0.67 19.64 28.17
N LEU A 51 -1.53 18.74 27.68
CA LEU A 51 -1.31 18.05 26.40
C LEU A 51 -2.58 17.96 25.55
N ASP A 52 -3.07 19.10 25.06
CA ASP A 52 -3.91 19.12 23.86
C ASP A 52 -3.00 18.93 22.63
N ILE A 53 -3.12 17.78 21.97
CA ILE A 53 -2.36 17.45 20.75
C ILE A 53 -3.27 17.63 19.54
N THR A 54 -2.97 18.62 18.71
CA THR A 54 -3.55 18.78 17.38
C THR A 54 -2.63 18.13 16.35
N ASP A 55 -3.13 17.11 15.66
CA ASP A 55 -2.46 16.56 14.48
C ASP A 55 -2.91 17.31 13.21
N SER A 56 -1.96 17.75 12.40
CA SER A 56 -2.19 18.40 11.11
C SER A 56 -1.41 17.70 10.00
N SER A 57 -1.25 16.38 10.15
CA SER A 57 -0.60 15.52 9.17
C SER A 57 -1.39 15.46 7.86
N GLY A 58 -0.67 15.24 6.76
CA GLY A 58 -1.26 15.16 5.44
C GLY A 58 -0.25 14.77 4.38
N VAL A 59 -0.66 14.91 3.11
CA VAL A 59 0.17 14.62 1.94
C VAL A 59 0.24 15.84 1.04
N ARG A 60 1.39 16.04 0.39
CA ARG A 60 1.59 17.09 -0.62
C ARG A 60 1.59 16.46 -2.01
N PHE A 61 0.71 16.95 -2.88
CA PHE A 61 0.68 16.59 -4.29
C PHE A 61 1.36 17.64 -5.14
N TYR A 62 2.09 17.20 -6.17
CA TYR A 62 2.64 18.06 -7.22
C TYR A 62 1.88 17.72 -8.50
N ILE A 63 1.11 18.67 -9.02
CA ILE A 63 0.15 18.46 -10.12
C ILE A 63 0.53 19.34 -11.30
N SER A 64 0.38 18.80 -12.51
CA SER A 64 0.52 19.51 -13.78
C SER A 64 -0.82 19.52 -14.51
N ASN A 65 -1.08 20.56 -15.32
CA ASN A 65 -2.22 20.61 -16.23
C ASN A 65 -1.92 19.94 -17.59
N GLN A 66 -0.71 19.41 -17.79
CA GLN A 66 -0.30 18.67 -18.97
C GLN A 66 -0.27 17.17 -18.64
N LEU A 67 -1.01 16.39 -19.43
CA LEU A 67 -0.97 14.93 -19.33
C LEU A 67 0.42 14.41 -19.71
N ARG A 68 0.83 13.34 -19.02
CA ARG A 68 2.04 12.58 -19.36
C ARG A 68 1.73 11.57 -20.46
N GLN A 69 2.75 10.93 -21.02
CA GLN A 69 2.60 9.96 -22.10
C GLN A 69 1.85 8.69 -21.63
N TYR A 70 2.04 8.30 -20.37
CA TYR A 70 1.45 7.10 -19.80
C TYR A 70 0.73 7.37 -18.48
N ASP A 71 -0.37 6.65 -18.25
CA ASP A 71 -1.06 6.64 -16.96
C ASP A 71 -0.41 5.64 -16.00
N ILE A 72 -0.25 6.05 -14.74
CA ILE A 72 0.18 5.20 -13.63
C ILE A 72 -1.04 4.69 -12.89
N GLY A 73 -1.04 3.38 -12.65
CA GLY A 73 -2.00 2.71 -11.78
C GLY A 73 -1.32 1.79 -10.77
N TYR A 74 -2.14 1.20 -9.90
CA TYR A 74 -1.69 0.21 -8.91
C TYR A 74 -2.35 -1.14 -9.18
N LEU A 75 -1.56 -2.20 -9.14
CA LEU A 75 -2.05 -3.58 -9.10
C LEU A 75 -1.81 -4.15 -7.72
N THR A 76 -2.89 -4.43 -7.00
CA THR A 76 -2.85 -5.02 -5.67
C THR A 76 -3.06 -6.52 -5.77
N PHE A 77 -2.11 -7.29 -5.22
CA PHE A 77 -2.20 -8.74 -5.11
C PHE A 77 -2.18 -9.12 -3.63
N GLY A 78 -2.90 -10.18 -3.27
CA GLY A 78 -2.88 -10.71 -1.91
C GLY A 78 -4.16 -11.44 -1.56
N THR A 79 -4.26 -11.81 -0.30
CA THR A 79 -5.45 -12.41 0.28
C THR A 79 -6.41 -11.32 0.75
N ASP A 80 -7.72 -11.49 0.52
CA ASP A 80 -8.74 -10.58 1.04
C ASP A 80 -8.67 -10.55 2.58
N ILE A 81 -8.65 -9.34 3.14
CA ILE A 81 -8.53 -9.06 4.58
C ILE A 81 -9.88 -9.08 5.31
N ARG A 82 -11.00 -9.20 4.58
CA ARG A 82 -12.36 -9.24 5.15
C ARG A 82 -12.71 -10.64 5.67
N SER A 83 -12.03 -11.02 6.75
CA SER A 83 -12.43 -12.01 7.76
C SER A 83 -12.74 -13.46 7.31
N THR A 84 -11.85 -14.39 7.71
CA THR A 84 -11.83 -15.88 7.65
C THR A 84 -11.03 -16.55 6.51
N SER A 85 -10.67 -15.82 5.45
CA SER A 85 -9.83 -16.35 4.36
C SER A 85 -8.38 -16.60 4.75
N LEU A 86 -7.87 -15.90 5.77
CA LEU A 86 -6.50 -16.02 6.25
C LEU A 86 -6.47 -16.23 7.77
N ALA A 87 -6.00 -17.41 8.19
CA ALA A 87 -5.74 -17.73 9.58
C ALA A 87 -4.37 -18.40 9.70
N ILE A 88 -3.49 -17.81 10.50
CA ILE A 88 -2.18 -18.39 10.83
C ILE A 88 -2.35 -19.14 12.16
N PRO A 89 -2.13 -20.46 12.21
CA PRO A 89 -2.25 -21.21 13.46
C PRO A 89 -1.27 -20.71 14.52
N PRO A 90 -1.62 -20.76 15.82
CA PRO A 90 -0.68 -20.40 16.88
C PRO A 90 0.50 -21.36 16.93
N ASN A 91 1.66 -20.87 17.37
CA ASN A 91 2.89 -21.66 17.63
C ASN A 91 3.51 -22.37 16.41
N VAL A 92 3.15 -22.01 15.19
CA VAL A 92 3.86 -22.47 13.98
C VAL A 92 5.09 -21.61 13.75
N GLN A 93 6.23 -22.23 13.44
CA GLN A 93 7.48 -21.50 13.16
C GLN A 93 7.44 -20.80 11.78
N ASN A 94 6.87 -21.48 10.78
CA ASN A 94 6.77 -20.99 9.40
C ASN A 94 5.40 -21.34 8.84
N PHE A 95 4.74 -20.36 8.22
CA PHE A 95 3.45 -20.54 7.55
C PHE A 95 3.43 -19.68 6.28
N ILE A 96 3.24 -20.33 5.13
CA ILE A 96 3.23 -19.65 3.82
C ILE A 96 1.78 -19.35 3.43
N VAL A 97 1.56 -18.12 2.99
CA VAL A 97 0.28 -17.66 2.45
C VAL A 97 0.49 -17.33 0.98
N ASP A 98 -0.11 -18.14 0.11
CA ASP A 98 -0.04 -17.92 -1.33
C ASP A 98 -1.35 -17.31 -1.85
N SER A 99 -1.24 -16.43 -2.83
CA SER A 99 -2.39 -15.87 -3.56
C SER A 99 -2.01 -15.77 -5.03
N TYR A 100 -2.98 -16.06 -5.91
CA TYR A 100 -2.74 -16.17 -7.35
C TYR A 100 -3.63 -15.21 -8.12
N CYS A 101 -3.04 -14.54 -9.12
CA CYS A 101 -3.77 -13.86 -10.18
C CYS A 101 -3.77 -14.78 -11.42
N PRO A 102 -4.84 -15.55 -11.67
CA PRO A 102 -4.90 -16.46 -12.81
C PRO A 102 -5.06 -15.67 -14.12
N ARG A 103 -4.72 -16.30 -15.26
CA ARG A 103 -4.77 -15.66 -16.59
C ARG A 103 -6.13 -15.05 -16.94
N ASN A 104 -7.23 -15.65 -16.50
CA ASN A 104 -8.56 -15.10 -16.75
C ASN A 104 -8.86 -13.83 -15.92
N ALA A 105 -8.11 -13.57 -14.84
CA ALA A 105 -8.25 -12.34 -14.05
C ALA A 105 -7.52 -11.14 -14.69
N THR A 106 -6.73 -11.36 -15.75
CA THR A 106 -5.91 -10.32 -16.38
C THR A 106 -6.52 -9.79 -17.67
N THR A 107 -7.79 -10.10 -17.96
CA THR A 107 -8.51 -9.70 -19.18
C THR A 107 -8.68 -8.19 -19.32
N ASN A 108 -8.67 -7.46 -18.20
CA ASN A 108 -8.78 -6.00 -18.19
C ASN A 108 -7.42 -5.29 -18.38
N ILE A 109 -6.34 -6.06 -18.52
CA ILE A 109 -5.01 -5.50 -18.76
C ILE A 109 -4.79 -5.44 -20.28
N PRO A 110 -4.26 -4.32 -20.83
CA PRO A 110 -4.03 -4.19 -22.26
C PRO A 110 -3.20 -5.35 -22.82
N GLN A 111 -3.50 -5.77 -24.05
CA GLN A 111 -2.74 -6.82 -24.75
C GLN A 111 -1.27 -6.43 -25.00
N SER A 112 -0.97 -5.12 -25.08
CA SER A 112 0.39 -4.59 -25.11
C SER A 112 1.16 -4.79 -23.79
N GLY A 113 0.49 -5.26 -22.75
CA GLY A 113 1.03 -5.40 -21.40
C GLY A 113 1.11 -4.08 -20.65
N ILE A 114 1.79 -4.13 -19.52
CA ILE A 114 2.09 -2.98 -18.65
C ILE A 114 3.55 -2.99 -18.24
N THR A 115 4.05 -1.83 -17.84
CA THR A 115 5.39 -1.68 -17.27
C THR A 115 5.30 -1.55 -15.77
N VAL A 116 5.83 -2.52 -15.03
CA VAL A 116 5.93 -2.45 -13.57
C VAL A 116 7.21 -1.71 -13.20
N ILE A 117 7.10 -0.61 -12.47
CA ILE A 117 8.22 0.26 -12.09
C ILE A 117 8.53 0.26 -10.60
N SER A 118 7.59 -0.20 -9.77
CA SER A 118 7.72 -0.21 -8.32
C SER A 118 6.89 -1.31 -7.68
N ALA A 119 7.22 -1.63 -6.43
CA ALA A 119 6.50 -2.59 -5.59
C ALA A 119 6.29 -1.99 -4.19
N PHE A 120 5.15 -2.32 -3.58
CA PHE A 120 4.80 -1.90 -2.22
C PHE A 120 4.36 -3.13 -1.41
N PRO A 121 5.29 -3.87 -0.78
CA PRO A 121 4.96 -5.03 0.04
C PRO A 121 4.29 -4.58 1.34
N HIS A 122 3.22 -5.27 1.75
CA HIS A 122 2.48 -4.96 2.96
C HIS A 122 2.08 -6.24 3.70
N ALA A 123 2.35 -6.27 5.00
CA ALA A 123 1.84 -7.26 5.95
C ALA A 123 1.81 -6.63 7.34
N HIS A 124 1.11 -7.27 8.29
CA HIS A 124 1.15 -6.89 9.70
C HIS A 124 2.36 -7.52 10.44
N LEU A 125 2.36 -7.45 11.78
CA LEU A 125 3.49 -7.82 12.66
C LEU A 125 4.07 -9.23 12.46
N GLN A 126 3.29 -10.19 11.94
CA GLN A 126 3.74 -11.56 11.71
C GLN A 126 4.39 -11.79 10.34
N GLY A 127 4.42 -10.78 9.46
CA GLY A 127 5.14 -10.85 8.20
C GLY A 127 6.65 -11.02 8.42
N ARG A 128 7.27 -11.95 7.69
CA ARG A 128 8.73 -12.20 7.74
C ARG A 128 9.40 -12.13 6.38
N SER A 129 8.68 -12.47 5.32
CA SER A 129 9.15 -12.38 3.92
C SER A 129 7.95 -12.17 3.01
N ILE A 130 8.11 -11.40 1.93
CA ILE A 130 7.07 -11.17 0.92
C ILE A 130 7.72 -11.24 -0.47
N SER A 131 7.14 -12.05 -1.36
CA SER A 131 7.61 -12.14 -2.73
C SER A 131 6.45 -12.19 -3.71
N THR A 132 6.63 -11.54 -4.87
CA THR A 132 5.69 -11.59 -5.98
C THR A 132 6.40 -12.19 -7.18
N LYS A 133 5.88 -13.31 -7.68
CA LYS A 133 6.54 -14.13 -8.72
C LYS A 133 5.72 -14.12 -10.01
N ILE A 134 6.40 -14.01 -11.15
CA ILE A 134 5.83 -14.28 -12.46
C ILE A 134 6.01 -15.77 -12.74
N ILE A 135 4.88 -16.46 -12.91
CA ILE A 135 4.85 -17.88 -13.25
C ILE A 135 4.39 -18.03 -14.70
N ARG A 136 5.15 -18.80 -15.49
CA ARG A 136 4.82 -19.17 -16.87
C ARG A 136 5.09 -20.66 -17.03
N ASN A 137 4.13 -21.38 -17.65
CA ASN A 137 4.23 -22.84 -17.84
C ASN A 137 4.61 -23.59 -16.56
N LYS A 138 3.99 -23.22 -15.43
CA LYS A 138 4.22 -23.78 -14.08
C LYS A 138 5.64 -23.59 -13.53
N LYS A 139 6.45 -22.70 -14.11
CA LYS A 139 7.79 -22.35 -13.62
C LYS A 139 7.85 -20.87 -13.23
N VAL A 140 8.55 -20.57 -12.14
CA VAL A 140 8.91 -19.18 -11.80
C VAL A 140 9.93 -18.72 -12.83
N VAL A 141 9.60 -17.66 -13.56
CA VAL A 141 10.50 -17.10 -14.59
C VAL A 141 11.17 -15.81 -14.10
N GLN A 142 10.52 -15.08 -13.20
CA GLN A 142 11.04 -13.82 -12.67
C GLN A 142 10.33 -13.45 -11.36
N TYR A 143 10.99 -12.65 -10.51
CA TYR A 143 10.39 -11.99 -9.36
C TYR A 143 10.05 -10.54 -9.75
N LEU A 144 8.81 -10.12 -9.52
CA LEU A 144 8.45 -8.69 -9.52
C LEU A 144 8.97 -8.00 -8.27
N PHE A 145 8.96 -8.72 -7.15
CA PHE A 145 9.50 -8.27 -5.88
C PHE A 145 9.95 -9.46 -5.04
N ASN A 146 11.04 -9.31 -4.29
CA ASN A 146 11.53 -10.30 -3.35
C ASN A 146 12.10 -9.62 -2.10
N GLY A 147 11.27 -9.45 -1.08
CA GLY A 147 11.65 -8.89 0.21
C GLY A 147 11.82 -9.99 1.24
N ASP A 148 13.06 -10.44 1.44
CA ASP A 148 13.44 -11.39 2.48
C ASP A 148 14.79 -10.97 3.09
N PRO A 149 14.83 -10.50 4.35
CA PRO A 149 13.69 -10.37 5.26
C PRO A 149 12.79 -9.17 4.93
N PHE A 150 11.49 -9.31 5.20
CA PHE A 150 10.53 -8.20 5.27
C PHE A 150 10.49 -7.64 6.71
N ASN A 151 10.42 -6.31 6.84
CA ASN A 151 10.28 -5.63 8.11
C ASN A 151 9.03 -4.75 8.12
N PHE A 152 8.12 -5.00 9.07
CA PHE A 152 6.88 -4.24 9.27
C PHE A 152 7.13 -2.73 9.47
N ASP A 153 8.25 -2.35 10.08
CA ASP A 153 8.58 -0.95 10.35
C ASP A 153 8.97 -0.18 9.08
N TYR A 154 9.24 -0.88 7.97
CA TYR A 154 9.69 -0.32 6.70
C TYR A 154 8.77 -0.68 5.54
N GLN A 155 7.55 -0.14 5.57
CA GLN A 155 6.57 -0.29 4.49
C GLN A 155 6.70 0.87 3.50
N LEU A 156 7.72 0.77 2.64
CA LEU A 156 8.04 1.78 1.64
C LEU A 156 7.68 1.29 0.23
N THR A 157 7.54 2.24 -0.69
CA THR A 157 7.51 1.93 -2.12
C THR A 157 8.94 1.69 -2.59
N TYR A 158 9.23 0.49 -3.06
CA TYR A 158 10.51 0.12 -3.65
C TYR A 158 10.45 0.34 -5.15
N ARG A 159 11.27 1.27 -5.67
CA ARG A 159 11.48 1.41 -7.10
C ARG A 159 12.30 0.23 -7.60
N LEU A 160 11.87 -0.38 -8.70
CA LEU A 160 12.64 -1.45 -9.33
C LEU A 160 13.87 -0.86 -10.01
N THR A 161 15.01 -1.56 -9.89
CA THR A 161 16.25 -1.16 -10.60
C THR A 161 16.01 -1.13 -12.11
N GLU A 162 15.31 -2.15 -12.62
CA GLU A 162 14.91 -2.26 -14.00
C GLU A 162 13.38 -2.41 -14.07
N PRO A 163 12.67 -1.58 -14.86
CA PRO A 163 11.25 -1.78 -15.11
C PRO A 163 10.99 -3.16 -15.73
N ILE A 164 9.91 -3.81 -15.31
CA ILE A 164 9.55 -5.14 -15.77
C ILE A 164 8.34 -5.03 -16.70
N GLN A 165 8.53 -5.43 -17.96
CA GLN A 165 7.42 -5.55 -18.89
C GLN A 165 6.61 -6.81 -18.60
N LEU A 166 5.34 -6.64 -18.28
CA LEU A 166 4.43 -7.72 -17.93
C LEU A 166 3.36 -7.87 -19.01
N TYR A 167 3.44 -8.98 -19.73
CA TYR A 167 2.47 -9.41 -20.74
C TYR A 167 1.54 -10.48 -20.18
N PHE A 168 0.29 -10.52 -20.61
CA PHE A 168 -0.77 -11.37 -20.04
C PHE A 168 -1.31 -12.40 -21.05
#